data_AF-A0A166E4S9-F1
#
_entry.id   AF-A0A166E4S9-F1
#
_cell.length_a   1.000
_cell.length_b   1.000
_cell.length_c   1.000
_cell.angle_alpha   90.00
_cell.angle_beta   90.00
_cell.angle_gamma   90.00
#
_symmetry.space_group_name_H-M   'P 1'
#
loop_
_entity.id
_entity.type
_entity.pdbx_description
1 polymer ?
#
loop_
_entity_poly.entity_id
_entity_poly.type
_entity_poly.pdbx_seq_one_letter_code
_entity_poly.pdbx_strand_id
1 'polypeptide(L)'
;MAEQVQAASQAVAMIPAMSAVAHESTLVEVIARLESIERQQDRLHEEFNELKALVQQTREGPERFEKRLDDQIKAFNLDQQRLPARLHNATASKGPNPIKAPPTASGKTPKNFPNTKGEFEHLTRERYETIMVEYGIPISGDITAKRDTLRSFLGIPA
;
A
#
# COMPACT_ATOMS: atom_id res chain seq x y z
N MET A 1 85.90 32.93 -17.22
CA MET A 1 84.75 33.75 -17.67
C MET A 1 83.80 32.97 -18.58
N ALA A 2 84.28 32.08 -19.47
CA ALA A 2 83.39 31.27 -20.34
C ALA A 2 82.44 30.32 -19.56
N GLU A 3 82.90 29.67 -18.48
CA GLU A 3 82.06 28.77 -17.67
C GLU A 3 80.92 29.49 -16.92
N GLN A 4 81.14 30.72 -16.47
CA GLN A 4 80.08 31.51 -15.81
C GLN A 4 78.97 31.94 -16.78
N VAL A 5 79.30 32.23 -18.03
CA VAL A 5 78.31 32.57 -19.07
C VAL A 5 77.52 31.33 -19.50
N GLN A 6 78.14 30.17 -19.50
CA GLN A 6 77.49 28.90 -19.87
C GLN A 6 76.57 28.38 -18.76
N ALA A 7 76.99 28.50 -17.49
CA ALA A 7 76.14 28.22 -16.34
C ALA A 7 74.95 29.20 -16.24
N ALA A 8 75.18 30.49 -16.50
CA ALA A 8 74.11 31.49 -16.54
C ALA A 8 73.12 31.26 -17.69
N SER A 9 73.61 30.86 -18.88
CA SER A 9 72.74 30.55 -20.03
C SER A 9 71.88 29.30 -19.79
N GLN A 10 72.42 28.26 -19.13
CA GLN A 10 71.63 27.10 -18.71
C GLN A 10 70.60 27.47 -17.63
N ALA A 11 70.97 28.30 -16.65
CA ALA A 11 70.03 28.77 -15.64
C ALA A 11 68.88 29.58 -16.25
N VAL A 12 69.18 30.49 -17.20
CA VAL A 12 68.16 31.30 -17.89
C VAL A 12 67.26 30.44 -18.80
N ALA A 13 67.78 29.39 -19.42
CA ALA A 13 66.99 28.44 -20.21
C ALA A 13 66.10 27.53 -19.35
N MET A 14 66.43 27.31 -18.08
CA MET A 14 65.62 26.51 -17.14
C MET A 14 64.47 27.30 -16.50
N ILE A 15 64.51 28.63 -16.49
CA ILE A 15 63.44 29.47 -15.91
C ILE A 15 62.10 29.30 -16.66
N PRO A 16 62.03 29.29 -18.01
CA PRO A 16 60.79 28.98 -18.74
C PRO A 16 60.30 27.54 -18.50
N ALA A 17 61.21 26.58 -18.36
CA ALA A 17 60.88 25.18 -18.11
C ALA A 17 60.30 24.97 -16.70
N MET A 18 60.84 25.64 -15.67
CA MET A 18 60.29 25.57 -14.31
C MET A 18 58.92 26.24 -14.19
N SER A 19 58.67 27.32 -14.93
CA SER A 19 57.35 27.98 -15.01
C SER A 19 56.31 27.07 -15.70
N ALA A 20 56.67 26.44 -16.81
CA ALA A 20 55.80 25.48 -17.50
C ALA A 20 55.45 24.27 -16.62
N VAL A 21 56.43 23.71 -15.89
CA VAL A 21 56.24 22.59 -14.97
C VAL A 21 55.39 23.00 -13.75
N ALA A 22 55.52 24.23 -13.25
CA ALA A 22 54.67 24.75 -12.17
C ALA A 22 53.21 24.93 -12.64
N HIS A 23 52.98 25.43 -13.85
CA HIS A 23 51.65 25.53 -14.43
C HIS A 23 51.02 24.15 -14.71
N GLU A 24 51.81 23.18 -15.17
CA GLU A 24 51.39 21.80 -15.38
C GLU A 24 51.01 21.11 -14.05
N SER A 25 51.78 21.34 -12.98
CA SER A 25 51.42 20.90 -11.62
C SER A 25 50.10 21.49 -11.13
N THR A 26 49.86 22.80 -11.34
CA THR A 26 48.58 23.42 -10.95
C THR A 26 47.39 22.93 -11.77
N LEU A 27 47.58 22.61 -13.05
CA LEU A 27 46.54 22.02 -13.89
C LEU A 27 46.17 20.62 -13.43
N VAL A 28 47.16 19.80 -13.05
CA VAL A 28 46.93 18.46 -12.49
C VAL A 28 46.14 18.54 -11.18
N GLU A 29 46.43 19.50 -10.31
CA GLU A 29 45.65 19.73 -9.07
C GLU A 29 44.22 20.17 -9.34
N VAL A 30 44.00 21.04 -10.34
CA VAL A 30 42.65 21.48 -10.74
C VAL A 30 41.84 20.32 -11.33
N ILE A 31 42.45 19.48 -12.17
CA ILE A 31 41.82 18.28 -12.74
C ILE A 31 41.42 17.31 -11.62
N ALA A 32 42.33 17.01 -10.69
CA ALA A 32 42.04 16.14 -9.56
C ALA A 32 40.90 16.69 -8.68
N ARG A 33 40.80 18.02 -8.54
CA ARG A 33 39.71 18.67 -7.81
C ARG A 33 38.39 18.59 -8.56
N LEU A 34 38.39 18.74 -9.89
CA LEU A 34 37.19 18.58 -10.72
C LEU A 34 36.66 17.15 -10.66
N GLU A 35 37.54 16.14 -10.78
CA GLU A 35 37.17 14.72 -10.64
C GLU A 35 36.64 14.40 -9.23
N SER A 36 37.16 15.07 -8.20
CA SER A 36 36.62 14.93 -6.84
C SER A 36 35.22 15.55 -6.73
N ILE A 37 34.99 16.70 -7.36
CA ILE A 37 33.70 17.39 -7.35
C ILE A 37 32.66 16.57 -8.11
N GLU A 38 33.00 16.03 -9.27
CA GLU A 38 32.10 15.19 -10.07
C GLU A 38 31.67 13.93 -9.29
N ARG A 39 32.62 13.23 -8.66
CA ARG A 39 32.32 12.09 -7.77
C ARG A 39 31.43 12.48 -6.59
N GLN A 40 31.61 13.67 -6.04
CA GLN A 40 30.74 14.19 -4.99
C GLN A 40 29.34 14.53 -5.51
N GLN A 41 29.22 15.06 -6.72
CA GLN A 41 27.93 15.36 -7.35
C GLN A 41 27.14 14.08 -7.65
N ASP A 42 27.80 13.04 -8.16
CA ASP A 42 27.16 11.74 -8.41
C ASP A 42 26.60 11.14 -7.12
N ARG A 43 27.41 11.13 -6.04
CA ARG A 43 26.98 10.66 -4.73
C ARG A 43 25.83 11.47 -4.16
N LEU A 44 25.87 12.80 -4.25
CA LEU A 44 24.78 13.66 -3.80
C LEU A 44 23.50 13.43 -4.61
N HIS A 45 23.62 13.11 -5.90
CA HIS A 45 22.48 12.78 -6.74
C HIS A 45 21.83 11.45 -6.33
N GLU A 46 22.63 10.44 -6.01
CA GLU A 46 22.16 9.18 -5.45
C GLU A 46 21.45 9.38 -4.10
N GLU A 47 22.11 10.07 -3.15
CA GLU A 47 21.53 10.38 -1.83
C GLU A 47 20.22 11.19 -1.94
N PHE A 48 20.13 12.12 -2.90
CA PHE A 48 18.91 12.88 -3.17
C PHE A 48 17.79 11.99 -3.72
N ASN A 49 18.11 11.06 -4.63
CA ASN A 49 17.13 10.13 -5.18
C ASN A 49 16.62 9.16 -4.12
N GLU A 50 17.49 8.68 -3.23
CA GLU A 50 17.12 7.86 -2.08
C GLU A 50 16.21 8.63 -1.12
N LEU A 51 16.55 9.88 -0.79
CA LEU A 51 15.72 10.73 0.07
C LEU A 51 14.35 10.99 -0.55
N LYS A 52 14.30 11.24 -1.87
CA LYS A 52 13.06 11.44 -2.61
C LYS A 52 12.18 10.18 -2.58
N ALA A 53 12.76 9.00 -2.73
CA ALA A 53 12.05 7.73 -2.62
C ALA A 53 11.47 7.53 -1.20
N LEU A 54 12.27 7.82 -0.17
CA LEU A 54 11.85 7.71 1.23
C LEU A 54 10.72 8.71 1.58
N VAL A 55 10.80 9.94 1.06
CA VAL A 55 9.74 10.96 1.20
C VAL A 55 8.46 10.55 0.47
N GLN A 56 8.56 9.98 -0.74
CA GLN A 56 7.39 9.47 -1.46
C GLN A 56 6.72 8.31 -0.73
N GLN A 57 7.49 7.35 -0.21
CA GLN A 57 6.97 6.25 0.60
C GLN A 57 6.29 6.76 1.88
N THR A 58 6.86 7.80 2.51
CA THR A 58 6.28 8.42 3.71
C THR A 58 5.00 9.18 3.39
N ARG A 59 4.86 9.79 2.21
CA ARG A 59 3.61 10.44 1.77
C ARG A 59 2.49 9.45 1.47
N GLU A 60 2.81 8.25 0.98
CA GLU A 60 1.80 7.19 0.80
C GLU A 60 1.38 6.53 2.13
N GLY A 61 2.14 6.73 3.21
CA GLY A 61 1.97 6.11 4.53
C GLY A 61 0.68 6.52 5.28
N PRO A 62 0.46 7.82 5.56
CA PRO A 62 -0.67 8.27 6.39
C PRO A 62 -2.00 8.24 5.65
N GLU A 63 -2.09 8.74 4.41
CA GLU A 63 -3.38 8.79 3.68
C GLU A 63 -3.95 7.41 3.37
N ARG A 64 -3.10 6.44 2.97
CA ARG A 64 -3.56 5.06 2.75
C ARG A 64 -3.92 4.38 4.07
N PHE A 65 -3.25 4.72 5.16
CA PHE A 65 -3.56 4.19 6.48
C PHE A 65 -4.88 4.76 6.99
N GLU A 66 -5.11 6.06 6.88
CA GLU A 66 -6.38 6.72 7.19
C GLU A 66 -7.54 6.12 6.40
N LYS A 67 -7.38 5.96 5.08
CA LYS A 67 -8.41 5.31 4.26
C LYS A 67 -8.70 3.87 4.70
N ARG A 68 -7.66 3.08 5.01
CA ARG A 68 -7.83 1.72 5.53
C ARG A 68 -8.51 1.70 6.88
N LEU A 69 -8.18 2.64 7.77
CA LEU A 69 -8.84 2.80 9.06
C LEU A 69 -10.32 3.15 8.88
N ASP A 70 -10.64 4.11 8.00
CA ASP A 70 -12.02 4.48 7.70
C ASP A 70 -12.82 3.30 7.15
N ASP A 71 -12.24 2.53 6.24
CA ASP A 71 -12.86 1.33 5.68
C ASP A 71 -13.09 0.26 6.76
N GLN A 72 -12.12 0.08 7.67
CA GLN A 72 -12.26 -0.83 8.82
C GLN A 72 -13.31 -0.35 9.83
N ILE A 73 -13.37 0.94 10.13
CA ILE A 73 -14.37 1.54 11.02
C ILE A 73 -15.77 1.36 10.43
N LYS A 74 -15.94 1.59 9.12
CA LYS A 74 -17.21 1.34 8.41
C LYS A 74 -17.62 -0.13 8.48
N ALA A 75 -16.69 -1.05 8.23
CA ALA A 75 -16.94 -2.48 8.33
C ALA A 75 -17.36 -2.89 9.76
N PHE A 76 -16.63 -2.41 10.77
CA PHE A 76 -16.94 -2.67 12.17
C PHE A 76 -18.32 -2.14 12.57
N ASN A 77 -18.65 -0.91 12.21
CA ASN A 77 -19.95 -0.31 12.51
C ASN A 77 -21.09 -1.08 11.84
N LEU A 78 -20.90 -1.53 10.59
CA LEU A 78 -21.89 -2.36 9.91
C LEU A 78 -22.09 -3.70 10.63
N ASP A 79 -21.03 -4.34 11.10
CA ASP A 79 -21.13 -5.59 11.86
C ASP A 79 -21.81 -5.40 13.22
N GLN A 80 -21.55 -4.27 13.90
CA GLN A 80 -22.28 -3.88 15.12
C GLN A 80 -23.78 -3.70 14.85
N GLN A 81 -24.15 -3.07 13.73
CA GLN A 81 -25.56 -2.92 13.34
C GLN A 81 -26.23 -4.27 13.01
N ARG A 82 -25.47 -5.25 12.52
CA ARG A 82 -25.98 -6.59 12.20
C ARG A 82 -26.13 -7.48 13.42
N LEU A 83 -25.36 -7.24 14.48
CA LEU A 83 -25.29 -8.09 15.66
C LEU A 83 -26.67 -8.36 16.32
N PRO A 84 -27.56 -7.37 16.53
CA PRO A 84 -28.86 -7.63 17.15
C PRO A 84 -29.74 -8.63 16.38
N ALA A 85 -29.74 -8.55 15.04
CA ALA A 85 -30.46 -9.50 14.21
C ALA A 85 -29.84 -10.90 14.28
N ARG A 86 -28.51 -10.99 14.24
CA ARG A 86 -27.79 -12.28 14.34
C ARG A 86 -27.98 -12.95 15.70
N LEU A 87 -27.94 -12.19 16.80
CA LEU A 87 -28.22 -12.71 18.15
C LEU A 87 -29.66 -13.19 18.28
N HIS A 88 -30.63 -12.46 17.73
CA HIS A 88 -32.01 -12.92 17.67
C HIS A 88 -32.12 -14.24 16.89
N ASN A 89 -31.50 -14.31 15.71
CA ASN A 89 -31.53 -15.49 14.85
C ASN A 89 -30.86 -16.72 15.49
N ALA A 90 -29.86 -16.51 16.36
CA ALA A 90 -29.20 -17.61 17.07
C ALA A 90 -30.17 -18.39 17.98
N THR A 91 -31.28 -17.78 18.38
CA THR A 91 -32.34 -18.42 19.18
C THR A 91 -33.37 -19.19 18.34
N ALA A 92 -33.33 -19.06 17.01
CA ALA A 92 -34.29 -19.66 16.10
C ALA A 92 -34.00 -21.16 15.86
N SER A 93 -34.15 -22.00 16.88
CA SER A 93 -33.82 -23.44 16.78
C SER A 93 -34.80 -24.27 15.95
N LYS A 94 -36.09 -23.89 15.93
CA LYS A 94 -37.16 -24.63 15.23
C LYS A 94 -37.68 -23.85 14.02
N GLY A 95 -38.24 -24.57 13.05
CA GLY A 95 -38.79 -24.01 11.81
C GLY A 95 -39.74 -22.80 12.00
N PRO A 96 -40.71 -22.81 12.93
CA PRO A 96 -41.62 -21.67 13.14
C PRO A 96 -40.98 -20.44 13.79
N ASN A 97 -39.75 -20.57 14.31
CA ASN A 97 -39.14 -19.47 15.04
C ASN A 97 -38.86 -18.31 14.08
N PRO A 98 -39.22 -17.07 14.47
CA PRO A 98 -39.02 -15.92 13.62
C PRO A 98 -37.52 -15.62 13.47
N ILE A 99 -37.16 -15.08 12.32
CA ILE A 99 -35.81 -14.58 12.04
C ILE A 99 -35.89 -13.11 11.62
N LYS A 100 -34.81 -12.38 11.84
CA LYS A 100 -34.66 -10.95 11.50
C LYS A 100 -33.58 -10.81 10.44
N ALA A 101 -33.84 -9.93 9.48
CA ALA A 101 -32.88 -9.55 8.46
C ALA A 101 -31.83 -8.59 9.05
N PRO A 102 -30.53 -8.94 9.03
CA PRO A 102 -29.49 -7.95 9.24
C PRO A 102 -29.51 -6.86 8.14
N PRO A 103 -29.05 -5.62 8.43
CA PRO A 103 -28.90 -4.60 7.40
C PRO A 103 -27.81 -4.97 6.38
N THR A 104 -28.08 -4.64 5.11
CA THR A 104 -27.09 -4.66 4.02
C THR A 104 -26.12 -3.48 4.17
N ALA A 105 -25.06 -3.43 3.36
CA ALA A 105 -24.14 -2.29 3.32
C ALA A 105 -24.83 -0.95 3.00
N SER A 106 -26.01 -1.00 2.38
CA SER A 106 -26.86 0.18 2.11
C SER A 106 -27.70 0.65 3.31
N GLY A 107 -27.65 -0.07 4.44
CA GLY A 107 -28.49 0.16 5.61
C GLY A 107 -29.92 -0.38 5.47
N LYS A 108 -30.31 -0.90 4.29
CA LYS A 108 -31.63 -1.49 4.04
C LYS A 108 -31.63 -2.99 4.31
N THR A 109 -32.79 -3.57 4.60
CA THR A 109 -32.99 -5.02 4.64
C THR A 109 -33.19 -5.59 3.24
N PRO A 110 -32.74 -6.83 2.98
CA PRO A 110 -33.06 -7.58 1.77
C PRO A 110 -34.54 -7.57 1.38
N LYS A 111 -34.82 -7.52 0.06
CA LYS A 111 -36.20 -7.64 -0.42
C LYS A 111 -36.71 -9.07 -0.20
N ASN A 112 -37.96 -9.18 0.27
CA ASN A 112 -38.63 -10.46 0.51
C ASN A 112 -37.85 -11.42 1.44
N PHE A 113 -37.12 -10.89 2.42
CA PHE A 113 -36.38 -11.73 3.38
C PHE A 113 -37.31 -12.74 4.08
N PRO A 114 -36.89 -14.01 4.29
CA PRO A 114 -37.70 -15.01 4.98
C PRO A 114 -38.05 -14.58 6.40
N ASN A 115 -39.29 -14.84 6.83
CA ASN A 115 -39.79 -14.45 8.16
C ASN A 115 -39.46 -15.48 9.24
N THR A 116 -39.24 -16.75 8.87
CA THR A 116 -38.98 -17.86 9.81
C THR A 116 -37.79 -18.71 9.39
N LYS A 117 -37.21 -19.49 10.32
CA LYS A 117 -36.15 -20.47 10.00
C LYS A 117 -36.62 -21.47 8.94
N GLY A 118 -37.86 -21.95 9.04
CA GLY A 118 -38.44 -22.90 8.09
C GLY A 118 -38.54 -22.32 6.69
N GLU A 119 -38.99 -21.08 6.55
CA GLU A 119 -39.00 -20.38 5.25
C GLU A 119 -37.60 -20.23 4.67
N PHE A 120 -36.62 -19.89 5.51
CA PHE A 120 -35.22 -19.80 5.11
C PHE A 120 -34.68 -21.13 4.56
N GLU A 121 -34.93 -22.25 5.24
CA GLU A 121 -34.39 -23.56 4.85
C GLU A 121 -34.93 -24.08 3.51
N HIS A 122 -36.14 -23.66 3.14
CA HIS A 122 -36.85 -24.10 1.94
C HIS A 122 -36.83 -23.06 0.80
N LEU A 123 -35.93 -22.07 0.87
CA LEU A 123 -35.72 -21.13 -0.24
C LEU A 123 -35.24 -21.86 -1.50
N THR A 124 -35.61 -21.35 -2.67
CA THR A 124 -35.04 -21.81 -3.94
C THR A 124 -33.59 -21.34 -4.07
N ARG A 125 -32.85 -21.96 -4.99
CA ARG A 125 -31.46 -21.59 -5.27
C ARG A 125 -31.31 -20.11 -5.63
N GLU A 126 -32.18 -19.60 -6.51
CA GLU A 126 -32.17 -18.22 -6.99
C GLU A 126 -32.44 -17.23 -5.84
N ARG A 127 -33.25 -17.65 -4.86
CA ARG A 127 -33.56 -16.87 -3.67
C ARG A 127 -32.36 -16.78 -2.73
N TYR A 128 -31.61 -17.87 -2.53
CA TYR A 128 -30.35 -17.81 -1.81
C TYR A 128 -29.35 -16.88 -2.50
N GLU A 129 -29.18 -17.01 -3.81
CA GLU A 129 -28.24 -16.20 -4.60
C GLU A 129 -28.59 -14.71 -4.55
N THR A 130 -29.87 -14.35 -4.67
CA THR A 130 -30.33 -12.95 -4.51
C THR A 130 -29.94 -12.36 -3.16
N ILE A 131 -30.18 -13.10 -2.07
CA ILE A 131 -29.86 -12.61 -0.72
C ILE A 131 -28.33 -12.52 -0.53
N MET A 132 -27.56 -13.46 -1.08
CA MET A 132 -26.09 -13.40 -1.03
C MET A 132 -25.55 -12.16 -1.75
N VAL A 133 -26.11 -11.80 -2.91
CA VAL A 133 -25.75 -10.58 -3.64
C VAL A 133 -26.04 -9.33 -2.81
N GLU A 134 -27.22 -9.24 -2.19
CA GLU A 134 -27.59 -8.09 -1.36
C GLU A 134 -26.69 -7.92 -0.13
N TYR A 135 -26.12 -9.02 0.40
CA TYR A 135 -25.14 -8.98 1.49
C TYR A 135 -23.68 -8.88 1.03
N GLY A 136 -23.40 -8.93 -0.27
CA GLY A 136 -22.03 -8.93 -0.81
C GLY A 136 -21.28 -10.25 -0.54
N ILE A 137 -21.99 -11.35 -0.34
CA ILE A 137 -21.41 -12.68 -0.12
C ILE A 137 -21.13 -13.32 -1.48
N PRO A 138 -19.90 -13.81 -1.74
CA PRO A 138 -19.58 -14.50 -2.99
C PRO A 138 -20.47 -15.72 -3.23
N ILE A 139 -21.08 -15.82 -4.41
CA ILE A 139 -21.87 -16.99 -4.79
C ILE A 139 -20.92 -18.13 -5.16
N SER A 140 -20.93 -19.20 -4.38
CA SER A 140 -20.14 -20.40 -4.62
C SER A 140 -20.87 -21.66 -4.16
N GLY A 141 -20.53 -22.81 -4.75
CA GLY A 141 -21.04 -24.12 -4.37
C GLY A 141 -22.47 -24.44 -4.85
N ASP A 142 -22.99 -25.57 -4.37
CA ASP A 142 -24.35 -26.07 -4.63
C ASP A 142 -25.40 -25.38 -3.74
N ILE A 143 -26.66 -25.83 -3.77
CA ILE A 143 -27.73 -25.22 -2.95
C ILE A 143 -27.45 -25.39 -1.45
N THR A 144 -26.87 -26.51 -1.05
CA THR A 144 -26.51 -26.81 0.34
C THR A 144 -25.42 -25.86 0.83
N ALA A 145 -24.33 -25.69 0.07
CA ALA A 145 -23.25 -24.79 0.40
C ALA A 145 -23.72 -23.32 0.50
N LYS A 146 -24.61 -22.88 -0.40
CA LYS A 146 -25.19 -21.53 -0.35
C LYS A 146 -26.05 -21.33 0.89
N ARG A 147 -26.92 -22.30 1.20
CA ARG A 147 -27.73 -22.29 2.42
C ARG A 147 -26.85 -22.22 3.65
N ASP A 148 -25.82 -23.05 3.74
CA ASP A 148 -24.96 -23.13 4.92
C ASP A 148 -24.12 -21.85 5.10
N THR A 149 -23.61 -21.29 4.01
CA THR A 149 -22.91 -20.00 4.00
C THR A 149 -23.83 -18.88 4.51
N LEU A 150 -25.04 -18.79 3.96
CA LEU A 150 -25.98 -17.75 4.35
C LEU A 150 -26.52 -17.97 5.78
N ARG A 151 -26.70 -19.23 6.19
CA ARG A 151 -27.10 -19.60 7.56
C ARG A 151 -26.09 -19.07 8.58
N SER A 152 -24.80 -19.34 8.33
CA SER A 152 -23.70 -18.87 9.18
C SER A 152 -23.65 -17.34 9.26
N PHE A 153 -23.78 -16.66 8.12
CA PHE A 153 -23.80 -15.20 8.06
C PHE A 153 -24.96 -14.62 8.89
N LEU A 154 -26.17 -15.15 8.72
CA LEU A 154 -27.38 -14.69 9.40
C LEU A 154 -27.43 -15.06 10.89
N GLY A 155 -26.55 -15.94 11.36
CA GLY A 155 -26.53 -16.43 12.75
C GLY A 155 -27.66 -17.41 13.06
N ILE A 156 -28.18 -18.14 12.08
CA ILE A 156 -29.25 -19.14 12.29
C ILE A 156 -28.61 -20.47 12.72
N PRO A 157 -29.11 -21.16 13.76
CA PRO A 157 -28.58 -22.47 14.14
C PRO A 157 -28.91 -23.54 13.08
N ALA A 158 -28.02 -24.54 12.97
CA ALA A 158 -28.22 -25.69 12.07
C ALA A 158 -29.55 -26.40 12.31
#